data_AF-A0A5P0YZ75-F1
#
_entry.id   AF-A0A5P0YZ75-F1
#
_cell.length_a   1.000
_cell.length_b   1.000
_cell.length_c   1.000
_cell.angle_alpha   90.00
_cell.angle_beta   90.00
_cell.angle_gamma   90.00
#
_symmetry.space_group_name_H-M   'P 1'
#
loop_
_entity.id
_entity.type
_entity.pdbx_description
1 polymer ?
#
loop_
_entity_poly.entity_id
_entity_poly.type
_entity_poly.pdbx_seq_one_letter_code
_entity_poly.pdbx_strand_id
1 'polypeptide(L)' 'MTTRTAADHAPARAFTIGPLHHVQLSVPTGSEDRCRAYWSGVLGLSEIEKPPVLAARGGCWFRGDGIEVHLGAEADFVPA' A
#
# COMPACT_ATOMS: atom_id res chain seq x y z
N MET A 1 -43.61 32.79 3.70
CA MET A 1 -42.72 32.23 2.66
C MET A 1 -41.37 32.92 2.83
N THR A 2 -40.51 32.34 3.68
CA THR A 2 -39.23 32.93 4.08
C THR A 2 -38.12 32.12 3.43
N THR A 3 -37.41 32.74 2.49
CA THR A 3 -36.31 32.12 1.76
C THR A 3 -35.12 31.93 2.71
N ARG A 4 -34.70 30.67 2.91
CA ARG A 4 -33.51 30.30 3.68
C ARG A 4 -32.27 30.66 2.85
N THR A 5 -31.55 31.70 3.24
CA THR A 5 -30.21 32.00 2.72
C THR A 5 -29.34 30.76 2.88
N ALA A 6 -28.75 30.29 1.78
CA ALA A 6 -27.76 29.23 1.79
C ALA A 6 -26.62 29.66 2.72
N ALA A 7 -26.36 28.87 3.76
CA ALA A 7 -25.23 29.08 4.64
C ALA A 7 -23.95 29.16 3.80
N ASP A 8 -23.17 30.22 4.00
CA ASP A 8 -21.82 30.37 3.48
C ASP A 8 -21.01 29.10 3.77
N HIS A 9 -20.73 28.32 2.72
CA HIS A 9 -19.79 27.24 2.80
C HIS A 9 -18.40 27.87 2.80
N ALA A 10 -17.73 27.90 3.96
CA ALA A 10 -16.33 28.29 4.03
C ALA A 10 -15.54 27.52 2.96
N PRO A 11 -14.58 28.16 2.26
CA PRO A 11 -13.84 27.47 1.19
C PRO A 11 -13.20 26.21 1.77
N ALA A 12 -13.56 25.06 1.23
CA ALA A 12 -12.94 23.79 1.60
C ALA A 12 -11.43 23.95 1.44
N ARG A 13 -10.65 23.62 2.48
CA ARG A 13 -9.18 23.71 2.44
C ARG A 13 -8.69 23.04 1.16
N ALA A 14 -7.97 23.78 0.33
CA ALA A 14 -7.36 23.21 -0.86
C ALA A 14 -6.34 22.15 -0.41
N PHE A 15 -6.53 20.92 -0.84
CA PHE A 15 -5.56 19.85 -0.70
C PHE A 15 -5.23 19.27 -2.07
N THR A 16 -4.03 18.71 -2.20
CA THR A 16 -3.58 18.01 -3.40
C THR A 16 -3.30 16.57 -3.03
N ILE A 17 -3.81 15.64 -3.83
CA ILE A 17 -3.44 14.23 -3.71
C ILE A 17 -2.18 14.03 -4.55
N GLY A 18 -1.12 13.54 -3.89
CA GLY A 18 0.14 13.22 -4.56
C GLY A 18 0.05 11.96 -5.44
N PRO A 19 1.15 11.60 -6.12
CA PRO A 19 1.22 10.34 -6.85
C PRO A 19 1.03 9.14 -5.91
N LEU A 20 0.65 8.00 -6.49
CA LEU A 20 0.57 6.74 -5.74
C LEU A 20 1.95 6.39 -5.20
N HIS A 21 2.07 6.32 -3.87
CA HIS A 21 3.34 5.98 -3.25
C HIS A 21 3.63 4.48 -3.32
N HIS A 22 2.64 3.64 -3.00
CA HIS A 22 2.76 2.19 -3.03
C HIS A 22 1.37 1.54 -3.04
N VAL A 23 1.32 0.26 -3.39
CA VAL A 23 0.17 -0.61 -3.15
C VAL A 23 0.53 -1.57 -2.01
N GLN A 24 -0.40 -1.78 -1.08
CA GLN A 24 -0.26 -2.80 -0.05
C GLN A 24 -1.20 -3.98 -0.32
N LEU A 25 -0.65 -5.20 -0.30
CA LEU A 25 -1.38 -6.45 -0.44
C LEU A 25 -1.15 -7.33 0.78
N SER A 26 -2.18 -8.01 1.24
CA SER A 26 -2.04 -9.07 2.24
C SER A 26 -1.57 -10.36 1.59
N VAL A 27 -0.73 -11.12 2.30
CA VAL A 27 -0.30 -12.47 1.91
C VAL A 27 -0.33 -13.39 3.14
N PRO A 28 -0.46 -14.71 2.97
CA PRO A 28 -0.34 -15.63 4.10
C PRO A 28 1.03 -15.52 4.77
N THR A 29 1.08 -15.65 6.09
CA THR A 29 2.33 -15.73 6.86
C THR A 29 3.26 -16.83 6.31
N GLY A 30 4.56 -16.53 6.19
CA GLY A 30 5.56 -17.46 5.65
C GLY A 30 5.61 -17.57 4.12
N SER A 31 4.89 -16.70 3.38
CA SER A 31 4.85 -16.72 1.92
C SER A 31 6.00 -15.96 1.23
N GLU A 32 6.98 -15.44 1.97
CA GLU A 32 7.99 -14.50 1.46
C GLU A 32 8.81 -15.10 0.31
N ASP A 33 9.22 -16.37 0.40
CA ASP A 33 10.01 -17.01 -0.67
C ASP A 33 9.19 -17.17 -1.96
N ARG A 34 7.89 -17.49 -1.84
CA ARG A 34 6.98 -17.52 -2.99
C ARG A 34 6.79 -16.12 -3.57
N CYS A 35 6.74 -15.10 -2.71
CA CYS A 35 6.66 -13.72 -3.15
C CYS A 35 7.93 -13.30 -3.91
N ARG A 36 9.12 -13.59 -3.39
CA ARG A 36 10.39 -13.31 -4.08
C ARG A 36 10.48 -14.02 -5.43
N ALA A 37 10.07 -15.28 -5.50
CA ALA A 37 10.04 -16.04 -6.75
C ALA A 37 9.18 -15.35 -7.83
N TYR A 38 8.03 -14.78 -7.44
CA TYR A 38 7.16 -14.07 -8.38
C TYR A 38 7.59 -12.63 -8.64
N TRP A 39 7.66 -11.80 -7.60
CA TRP A 39 7.88 -10.36 -7.74
C TRP A 39 9.31 -10.02 -8.21
N SER A 40 10.33 -10.73 -7.72
CA SER A 40 11.69 -10.55 -8.22
C SER A 40 12.00 -11.46 -9.39
N GLY A 41 11.62 -12.73 -9.33
CA GLY A 41 11.97 -13.71 -10.37
C GLY A 41 11.19 -13.53 -11.67
N VAL A 42 9.87 -13.36 -11.60
CA VAL A 42 9.00 -13.27 -12.80
C VAL A 42 8.83 -11.82 -13.24
N LEU A 43 8.57 -10.91 -12.30
CA LEU A 43 8.30 -9.51 -12.61
C LEU A 43 9.55 -8.61 -12.60
N GLY A 44 10.69 -9.10 -12.11
CA GLY A 44 11.95 -8.36 -12.13
C GLY A 44 12.04 -7.20 -11.13
N LEU A 45 11.14 -7.10 -10.16
CA LEU A 45 11.20 -6.05 -9.14
C LEU A 45 12.31 -6.34 -8.12
N SER A 46 12.99 -5.30 -7.67
CA SER A 46 14.01 -5.41 -6.64
C SER A 46 13.37 -5.47 -5.25
N GLU A 47 13.72 -6.48 -4.44
CA GLU A 47 13.34 -6.49 -3.02
C GLU A 47 14.03 -5.34 -2.29
N ILE A 48 13.29 -4.63 -1.44
CA ILE A 48 13.81 -3.53 -0.61
C ILE A 48 13.62 -3.86 0.87
N GLU A 49 14.54 -3.37 1.71
CA GLU A 49 14.50 -3.62 3.14
C GLU A 49 13.32 -2.91 3.80
N LYS A 50 12.60 -3.64 4.66
CA LYS A 50 11.56 -3.07 5.50
C LYS A 50 12.18 -2.23 6.61
N PRO A 51 11.56 -1.11 7.02
CA PRO A 51 11.95 -0.40 8.23
C PRO A 51 12.02 -1.35 9.44
N PRO A 52 13.00 -1.19 10.35
CA PRO A 52 13.22 -2.15 11.45
C PRO A 52 11.97 -2.42 12.30
N VAL A 53 11.16 -1.39 12.56
CA VAL A 53 9.90 -1.49 13.32
C VAL A 53 8.84 -2.38 12.65
N LEU A 54 8.96 -2.62 11.35
CA LEU A 54 8.06 -3.46 10.57
C LEU A 54 8.66 -4.84 10.24
N ALA A 55 9.97 -5.01 10.33
CA ALA A 55 10.66 -6.24 9.93
C ALA A 55 10.08 -7.48 10.62
N ALA A 56 9.83 -7.40 11.93
CA ALA A 56 9.29 -8.50 12.75
C ALA A 56 7.87 -8.97 12.35
N ARG A 57 7.16 -8.20 11.52
CA ARG A 57 5.77 -8.51 11.12
C ARG A 57 5.66 -9.51 9.96
N GLY A 58 6.78 -9.97 9.38
CA GLY A 58 6.78 -10.81 8.17
C GLY A 58 6.36 -10.05 6.91
N GLY A 59 6.49 -10.68 5.75
CA GLY A 59 6.27 -10.08 4.43
C GLY A 59 7.54 -9.45 3.82
N CYS A 60 7.41 -8.95 2.59
CA CYS A 60 8.51 -8.43 1.78
C CYS A 60 8.04 -7.26 0.91
N TRP A 61 8.93 -6.32 0.64
CA TRP A 61 8.65 -5.09 -0.12
C TRP A 61 9.46 -5.09 -1.41
N PHE A 62 8.88 -4.58 -2.50
CA PHE A 62 9.51 -4.56 -3.81
C PHE A 62 9.38 -3.19 -4.46
N ARG A 63 10.37 -2.80 -5.26
CA ARG A 63 10.35 -1.57 -6.07
C ARG A 63 10.93 -1.82 -7.46
N GLY A 64 10.35 -1.17 -8.45
CA GLY A 64 10.81 -1.19 -9.84
C GLY A 64 9.85 -0.38 -10.72
N ASP A 65 10.32 0.13 -11.85
CA ASP A 65 9.50 0.81 -12.87
C ASP A 65 8.52 1.87 -12.33
N GLY A 66 8.94 2.62 -11.31
CA GLY A 66 8.15 3.69 -10.71
C GLY A 66 7.02 3.23 -9.78
N ILE A 67 6.93 1.93 -9.48
CA ILE A 67 5.99 1.36 -8.51
C ILE A 67 6.70 0.79 -7.28
N GLU A 68 5.94 0.73 -6.20
CA GLU A 68 6.34 0.06 -4.96
C GLU A 68 5.19 -0.81 -4.44
N VAL A 69 5.52 -2.04 -4.07
CA VAL A 69 4.55 -3.05 -3.62
C VAL A 69 4.97 -3.54 -2.25
N HIS A 70 4.08 -3.40 -1.27
CA HIS A 70 4.27 -3.88 0.09
C HIS A 70 3.41 -5.12 0.31
N LEU A 71 4.04 -6.27 0.55
CA LEU A 71 3.32 -7.49 0.91
C LEU A 71 3.38 -7.66 2.43
N GLY A 72 2.23 -7.50 3.08
CA GLY A 72 2.08 -7.71 4.52
C GLY A 72 1.66 -9.13 4.84
N ALA A 73 2.36 -9.80 5.74
CA ALA A 73 1.94 -11.11 6.23
C ALA A 73 0.72 -10.97 7.17
N GLU A 74 -0.29 -11.80 6.92
CA GLU A 74 -1.53 -11.87 7.69
C GLU A 74 -1.77 -13.31 8.14
N ALA A 75 -2.18 -13.51 9.41
CA ALA A 75 -2.36 -14.84 9.99
C ALA A 75 -3.62 -15.53 9.45
N ASP A 76 -4.75 -14.80 9.44
CA ASP A 76 -6.05 -15.30 8.98
C ASP A 76 -6.35 -14.82 7.55
N PHE A 77 -5.34 -14.89 6.67
CA PHE A 77 -5.44 -14.39 5.31
C PHE A 77 -6.58 -15.05 4.54
N VAL A 78 -7.46 -14.22 3.98
CA VAL A 78 -8.50 -14.62 3.03
C VAL A 78 -8.28 -13.84 1.72
N PRO A 79 -8.15 -14.51 0.57
CA PRO A 79 -8.09 -13.83 -0.72
C PRO A 79 -9.32 -12.93 -0.92
N ALA A 80 -9.10 -11.76 -1.53
CA ALA A 80 -10.16 -10.83 -1.89
C ALA A 80 -11.14 -11.39 -2.92
#